data_AF-A0A0M0JCE3-F1
#
_entry.id   AF-A0A0M0JCE3-F1
#
_cell.length_a   1.000
_cell.length_b   1.000
_cell.length_c   1.000
_cell.angle_alpha   90.00
_cell.angle_beta   90.00
_cell.angle_gamma   90.00
#
_symmetry.space_group_name_H-M   'P 1'
#
loop_
_entity.id
_entity.type
_entity.pdbx_description
1 polymer ?
#
loop_
_entity_poly.entity_id
_entity_poly.type
_entity_poly.pdbx_seq_one_letter_code
_entity_poly.pdbx_strand_id
1 'polypeptide(L)'
;MAAPHADTHWKDKAGAAAIPGFPTANWLIGGTLVHAGYPGASDPSLGLSIRDAVLEAGVSHIVCLQPYEELPSLPPYLGTLPPGELRHAQPLGVSTRNPDADATTHVPISWQHFPIPDYGVVADDEQLRGLLEESLARIAAGGVLLVHCMGGHGRSGIVCACLVGALLDLSADAAIELVQHAHDMRADVFARGHKSPETAEQHEQVVRLLGGSPRGGGKGHFCRASSRIAGGLNNLYGTGEGNAKLTNRERERRLMDHLAAVAPDGALCKRLLYALPGGHGHVEEWIDGHPLRFSQMMQAPYRGLIAALMGRLHACPLLPADADVAVDDADKARLWTEMEGDGPRWTEMDKARLWTEMEAWAAALPGDWTEIGRRLDGDWGPHVPPSLPVRKALMAEVQWVSQEGVVAPTKSTIIHKDVHALNLLQLPAAAGGSLRLIDAEFADVGPSAFDVANFFLECAFVEEDGSWDWEREPTESDRRDFARAYVRAHLPGISDAEVEVESEALVAEWARGWGLVAHLWNILWALTTALAEADAGGGGGPDDFDYLGYAVGRWQRYLLEKETLIASTRELA
;
A
#
# COMPACT_ATOMS: atom_id res chain seq x y z
N MET A 1 -11.97 -26.78 -27.73
CA MET A 1 -12.79 -25.87 -26.90
C MET A 1 -11.80 -24.96 -26.20
N ALA A 2 -11.79 -23.67 -26.53
CA ALA A 2 -10.83 -22.71 -25.97
C ALA A 2 -11.14 -22.47 -24.50
N ALA A 3 -10.10 -22.47 -23.66
CA ALA A 3 -10.21 -22.09 -22.25
C ALA A 3 -10.57 -20.60 -22.13
N PRO A 4 -11.34 -20.18 -21.11
CA PRO A 4 -11.60 -18.76 -20.88
C PRO A 4 -10.30 -18.07 -20.48
N HIS A 5 -9.92 -16.99 -21.17
CA HIS A 5 -8.79 -16.13 -20.79
C HIS A 5 -9.07 -15.49 -19.42
N ALA A 6 -8.11 -15.59 -18.50
CA ALA A 6 -8.21 -15.11 -17.12
C ALA A 6 -7.79 -13.63 -16.92
N ASP A 7 -7.56 -12.86 -17.99
CA ASP A 7 -6.85 -11.56 -17.92
C ASP A 7 -7.70 -10.30 -18.16
N THR A 8 -9.03 -10.36 -18.07
CA THR A 8 -9.88 -9.17 -18.30
C THR A 8 -10.00 -8.20 -17.11
N HIS A 9 -9.26 -8.42 -16.01
CA HIS A 9 -9.37 -7.67 -14.75
C HIS A 9 -8.78 -6.25 -14.76
N TRP A 10 -8.06 -5.83 -15.82
CA TRP A 10 -7.52 -4.46 -15.89
C TRP A 10 -8.62 -3.40 -16.11
N LYS A 11 -9.80 -3.78 -16.60
CA LYS A 11 -10.94 -2.86 -16.84
C LYS A 11 -11.39 -2.15 -15.57
N ASP A 12 -11.22 -2.81 -14.44
CA ASP A 12 -11.46 -2.17 -13.16
C ASP A 12 -10.23 -1.28 -12.83
N LYS A 13 -8.99 -1.78 -12.97
CA LYS A 13 -7.70 -1.15 -12.54
C LYS A 13 -7.37 0.23 -13.14
N ALA A 14 -7.87 0.56 -14.32
CA ALA A 14 -7.46 1.76 -15.05
C ALA A 14 -8.41 2.95 -14.81
N GLY A 15 -7.87 4.12 -14.45
CA GLY A 15 -8.56 5.41 -14.49
C GLY A 15 -8.77 5.93 -15.92
N ALA A 16 -9.04 5.03 -16.87
CA ALA A 16 -9.13 5.31 -18.29
C ALA A 16 -10.36 6.17 -18.59
N ALA A 17 -10.12 7.44 -18.92
CA ALA A 17 -11.18 8.39 -19.20
C ALA A 17 -10.75 9.34 -20.31
N ALA A 18 -11.67 9.69 -21.22
CA ALA A 18 -11.43 10.75 -22.19
C ALA A 18 -11.18 12.09 -21.47
N ILE A 19 -10.33 12.93 -22.04
CA ILE A 19 -10.07 14.28 -21.50
C ILE A 19 -11.04 15.28 -22.16
N PRO A 20 -11.96 15.91 -21.40
CA PRO A 20 -12.86 16.93 -21.94
C PRO A 20 -12.07 18.05 -22.62
N GLY A 21 -12.53 18.50 -23.79
CA GLY A 21 -11.85 19.56 -24.55
C GLY A 21 -10.61 19.11 -25.34
N PHE A 22 -10.17 17.86 -25.19
CA PHE A 22 -9.11 17.25 -26.00
C PHE A 22 -9.56 15.92 -26.62
N PRO A 23 -10.21 15.95 -27.81
CA PRO A 23 -10.91 14.79 -28.37
C PRO A 23 -10.07 13.54 -28.62
N THR A 24 -8.78 13.71 -28.89
CA THR A 24 -7.82 12.64 -29.19
C THR A 24 -6.98 12.23 -27.98
N ALA A 25 -7.36 12.61 -26.76
CA ALA A 25 -6.63 12.29 -25.55
C ALA A 25 -7.47 11.54 -24.52
N ASN A 26 -6.82 10.65 -23.78
CA ASN A 26 -7.37 9.95 -22.64
C ASN A 26 -6.32 9.81 -21.53
N TRP A 27 -6.80 9.72 -20.29
CA TRP A 27 -6.03 9.17 -19.20
C TRP A 27 -5.79 7.69 -19.43
N LEU A 28 -4.59 7.23 -19.15
CA LEU A 28 -4.30 5.81 -18.90
C LEU A 28 -4.24 5.54 -17.40
N ILE A 29 -3.66 6.49 -16.66
CA ILE A 29 -3.65 6.55 -15.20
C ILE A 29 -4.02 8.00 -14.84
N GLY A 30 -5.17 8.19 -14.19
CA GLY A 30 -5.71 9.52 -13.89
C GLY A 30 -4.76 10.35 -13.05
N GLY A 31 -4.48 11.59 -13.48
CA GLY A 31 -3.54 12.48 -12.79
C GLY A 31 -2.06 12.09 -12.96
N THR A 32 -1.73 11.16 -13.86
CA THR A 32 -0.35 10.67 -14.02
C THR A 32 0.08 10.56 -15.48
N LEU A 33 -0.66 9.83 -16.31
CA LEU A 33 -0.26 9.50 -17.68
C LEU A 33 -1.39 9.74 -18.67
N VAL A 34 -1.15 10.68 -19.58
CA VAL A 34 -2.03 11.02 -20.70
C VAL A 34 -1.49 10.41 -21.99
N HIS A 35 -2.35 9.66 -22.68
CA HIS A 35 -2.11 9.17 -24.03
C HIS A 35 -2.91 10.03 -25.01
N ALA A 36 -2.23 10.67 -25.94
CA ALA A 36 -2.85 11.67 -26.80
C ALA A 36 -2.44 11.56 -28.28
N GLY A 37 -3.31 12.07 -29.15
CA GLY A 37 -2.94 12.54 -30.49
C GLY A 37 -2.29 13.93 -30.43
N TYR A 38 -2.05 14.52 -31.61
CA TYR A 38 -1.36 15.79 -31.71
C TYR A 38 -2.08 16.88 -30.89
N PRO A 39 -1.40 17.52 -29.91
CA PRO A 39 -2.03 18.49 -29.02
C PRO A 39 -2.32 19.86 -29.67
N GLY A 40 -2.23 19.99 -31.00
CA GLY A 40 -2.57 21.20 -31.73
C GLY A 40 -3.72 21.00 -32.72
N ALA A 41 -4.35 22.09 -33.15
CA ALA A 41 -5.42 22.06 -34.15
C ALA A 41 -5.33 23.23 -35.11
N SER A 42 -5.68 23.01 -36.37
CA SER A 42 -5.79 24.09 -37.37
C SER A 42 -6.98 25.00 -37.09
N ASP A 43 -8.03 24.47 -36.46
CA ASP A 43 -9.13 25.27 -35.92
C ASP A 43 -8.69 25.97 -34.63
N PRO A 44 -8.70 27.31 -34.57
CA PRO A 44 -8.21 28.04 -33.39
C PRO A 44 -9.02 27.78 -32.12
N SER A 45 -10.33 27.53 -32.24
CA SER A 45 -11.20 27.31 -31.06
C SER A 45 -10.91 25.96 -30.41
N LEU A 46 -10.74 24.92 -31.22
CA LEU A 46 -10.29 23.61 -30.77
C LEU A 46 -8.86 23.67 -30.23
N GLY A 47 -7.96 24.45 -30.86
CA GLY A 47 -6.60 24.64 -30.37
C GLY A 47 -6.55 25.25 -28.95
N LEU A 48 -7.41 26.24 -28.68
CA LEU A 48 -7.55 26.81 -27.33
C LEU A 48 -8.13 25.81 -26.33
N SER A 49 -9.16 25.06 -26.74
CA SER A 49 -9.76 24.00 -25.92
C SER A 49 -8.75 22.92 -25.53
N ILE A 50 -7.91 22.47 -26.47
CA ILE A 50 -6.87 21.47 -26.20
C ILE A 50 -5.82 22.05 -25.25
N ARG A 51 -5.38 23.29 -25.48
CA ARG A 51 -4.44 23.98 -24.58
C ARG A 51 -4.98 24.02 -23.15
N ASP A 52 -6.22 24.47 -22.98
CA ASP A 52 -6.84 24.62 -21.66
C ASP A 52 -6.99 23.25 -20.98
N ALA A 53 -7.39 22.21 -21.73
CA ALA A 53 -7.44 20.84 -21.23
C ALA A 53 -6.07 20.31 -20.78
N VAL A 54 -4.99 20.60 -21.50
CA VAL A 54 -3.61 20.21 -21.12
C VAL A 54 -3.19 20.91 -19.82
N LEU A 55 -3.54 22.20 -19.66
CA LEU A 55 -3.23 22.97 -18.44
C LEU A 55 -4.06 22.51 -17.25
N GLU A 56 -5.36 22.30 -17.43
CA GLU A 56 -6.29 21.81 -16.39
C GLU A 56 -5.94 20.39 -15.94
N ALA A 57 -5.46 19.55 -16.86
CA ALA A 57 -4.93 18.22 -16.54
C ALA A 57 -3.62 18.26 -15.74
N GLY A 58 -3.02 19.43 -15.55
CA GLY A 58 -1.77 19.59 -14.79
C GLY A 58 -0.54 19.02 -15.50
N VAL A 59 -0.59 18.87 -16.82
CA VAL A 59 0.53 18.33 -17.61
C VAL A 59 1.78 19.15 -17.36
N SER A 60 2.82 18.50 -16.86
CA SER A 60 4.12 19.14 -16.58
C SER A 60 5.22 18.70 -17.56
N HIS A 61 4.99 17.61 -18.30
CA HIS A 61 5.97 17.02 -19.20
C HIS A 61 5.29 16.49 -20.46
N ILE A 62 5.83 16.84 -21.64
CA ILE A 62 5.31 16.39 -22.94
C ILE A 62 6.39 15.63 -23.71
N VAL A 63 6.05 14.43 -24.17
CA VAL A 63 6.88 13.61 -25.07
C VAL A 63 6.28 13.62 -26.46
N CYS A 64 7.00 14.22 -27.41
CA CYS A 64 6.63 14.28 -28.82
C CYS A 64 7.36 13.18 -29.61
N LEU A 65 6.60 12.29 -30.24
CA LEU A 65 7.12 11.14 -30.98
C LEU A 65 7.18 11.32 -32.50
N GLN A 66 6.81 12.50 -33.01
CA GLN A 66 6.77 12.77 -34.45
C GLN A 66 8.13 13.22 -34.99
N PRO A 67 8.64 12.63 -36.09
CA PRO A 67 9.82 13.11 -36.80
C PRO A 67 9.77 14.60 -37.14
N TYR A 68 10.93 15.25 -37.14
CA TYR A 68 11.05 16.68 -37.45
C TYR A 68 10.51 17.06 -38.82
N GLU A 69 10.37 16.13 -39.75
CA GLU A 69 9.82 16.35 -41.07
C GLU A 69 8.28 16.48 -41.05
N GLU A 70 7.62 15.90 -40.03
CA GLU A 70 6.17 15.97 -39.83
C GLU A 70 5.73 17.25 -39.08
N LEU A 71 6.64 17.90 -38.36
CA LEU A 71 6.38 19.02 -37.45
C LEU A 71 6.19 20.42 -38.09
N PRO A 72 6.91 20.83 -39.15
CA PRO A 72 6.94 22.22 -39.63
C PRO A 72 5.61 22.73 -40.19
N SER A 73 4.72 21.82 -40.59
CA SER A 73 3.40 22.10 -41.15
C SER A 73 2.29 22.11 -40.10
N LEU A 74 2.61 21.82 -38.83
CA LEU A 74 1.61 21.67 -37.78
C LEU A 74 1.45 22.92 -36.90
N PRO A 75 0.23 23.20 -36.40
CA PRO A 75 -0.02 24.32 -35.49
C PRO A 75 0.63 24.10 -34.11
N PRO A 76 1.29 25.11 -33.51
CA PRO A 76 1.80 25.03 -32.15
C PRO A 76 0.68 24.88 -31.12
N TYR A 77 0.97 24.23 -29.98
CA TYR A 77 -0.07 23.83 -29.03
C TYR A 77 0.03 24.37 -27.60
N LEU A 78 1.11 25.10 -27.23
CA LEU A 78 1.27 25.66 -25.87
C LEU A 78 1.43 27.19 -25.79
N GLY A 79 1.24 27.95 -26.87
CA GLY A 79 1.25 29.42 -26.79
C GLY A 79 0.21 30.13 -27.67
N THR A 80 0.07 31.44 -27.43
CA THR A 80 -0.82 32.33 -28.20
C THR A 80 -0.01 33.04 -29.28
N LEU A 81 -0.28 32.77 -30.55
CA LEU A 81 0.20 33.60 -31.65
C LEU A 81 -0.97 34.35 -32.31
N PRO A 82 -0.78 35.58 -32.80
CA PRO A 82 -1.77 36.25 -33.62
C PRO A 82 -2.07 35.42 -34.88
N PRO A 83 -3.29 35.53 -35.44
CA PRO A 83 -3.61 34.90 -36.73
C PRO A 83 -2.64 35.38 -37.82
N GLY A 84 -1.72 34.53 -38.26
CA GLY A 84 -0.77 34.84 -39.35
C GLY A 84 0.65 34.30 -39.19
N GLU A 85 1.07 33.89 -37.99
CA GLU A 85 2.47 33.48 -37.70
C GLU A 85 2.61 32.00 -37.33
N LEU A 86 1.92 31.09 -38.04
CA LEU A 86 2.01 29.65 -37.78
C LEU A 86 3.30 29.05 -38.37
N ARG A 87 4.41 29.05 -37.63
CA ARG A 87 5.57 28.19 -37.93
C ARG A 87 6.25 27.71 -36.63
N HIS A 88 6.17 26.40 -36.39
CA HIS A 88 7.01 25.50 -35.56
C HIS A 88 6.27 24.75 -34.43
N ALA A 89 6.46 23.42 -34.39
CA ALA A 89 5.86 22.50 -33.41
C ALA A 89 6.65 22.41 -32.09
N GLN A 90 6.93 23.56 -31.47
CA GLN A 90 7.49 23.62 -30.12
C GLN A 90 6.45 24.22 -29.16
N PRO A 91 6.53 23.88 -27.85
CA PRO A 91 5.83 24.67 -26.85
C PRO A 91 6.32 26.12 -26.88
N LEU A 92 5.43 27.04 -27.20
CA LEU A 92 5.67 28.46 -26.97
C LEU A 92 5.36 28.70 -25.48
N GLY A 93 6.30 29.20 -24.67
CA GLY A 93 6.16 29.25 -23.21
C GLY A 93 4.79 29.74 -22.70
N VAL A 94 4.21 29.03 -21.74
CA VAL A 94 2.86 29.29 -21.23
C VAL A 94 2.86 30.51 -20.31
N SER A 95 2.06 31.52 -20.64
CA SER A 95 1.67 32.59 -19.71
C SER A 95 0.16 32.49 -19.49
N THR A 96 -0.25 32.11 -18.29
CA THR A 96 -1.67 32.11 -17.91
C THR A 96 -2.00 33.50 -17.35
N ARG A 97 -3.03 34.15 -17.91
CA ARG A 97 -3.51 35.44 -17.40
C ARG A 97 -4.72 35.15 -16.52
N ASN A 98 -4.56 35.28 -15.22
CA ASN A 98 -5.68 35.25 -14.28
C ASN A 98 -6.38 36.63 -14.33
N PRO A 99 -7.67 36.72 -14.71
CA PRO A 99 -8.36 38.02 -14.76
C PRO A 99 -8.56 38.67 -13.37
N ASP A 100 -8.42 37.91 -12.27
CA ASP A 100 -8.63 38.39 -10.89
C ASP A 100 -7.33 38.49 -10.06
N ALA A 101 -6.16 38.18 -10.63
CA ALA A 101 -4.87 38.32 -9.94
C ALA A 101 -3.86 39.06 -10.82
N ASP A 102 -3.26 40.11 -10.27
CA ASP A 102 -2.30 41.02 -10.92
C ASP A 102 -0.93 40.36 -11.25
N ALA A 103 -0.84 39.02 -11.25
CA ALA A 103 0.39 38.27 -11.46
C ALA A 103 0.18 37.11 -12.47
N THR A 104 0.93 37.14 -13.57
CA THR A 104 1.08 36.02 -14.51
C THR A 104 1.87 34.89 -13.86
N THR A 105 1.21 33.78 -13.55
CA THR A 105 1.87 32.52 -13.14
C THR A 105 2.31 31.74 -14.37
N HIS A 106 3.62 31.56 -14.53
CA HIS A 106 4.20 30.67 -15.53
C HIS A 106 4.32 29.27 -14.93
N VAL A 107 3.55 28.31 -15.46
CA VAL A 107 3.76 26.88 -15.17
C VAL A 107 4.74 26.35 -16.21
N PRO A 108 5.99 26.02 -15.86
CA PRO A 108 6.95 25.50 -16.83
C PRO A 108 6.57 24.05 -17.20
N ILE A 109 6.11 23.86 -18.43
CA ILE A 109 5.92 22.53 -19.03
C ILE A 109 7.19 22.17 -19.79
N SER A 110 7.83 21.06 -19.42
CA SER A 110 9.00 20.57 -20.15
C SER A 110 8.59 19.77 -21.38
N TRP A 111 9.45 19.75 -22.40
CA TRP A 111 9.18 19.09 -23.67
C TRP A 111 10.39 18.27 -24.13
N GLN A 112 10.11 17.02 -24.47
CA GLN A 112 11.09 16.04 -24.92
C GLN A 112 10.71 15.54 -26.30
N HIS A 113 11.67 15.59 -27.23
CA HIS A 113 11.50 15.09 -28.58
C HIS A 113 12.16 13.72 -28.73
N PHE A 114 11.40 12.72 -29.13
CA PHE A 114 11.89 11.37 -29.35
C PHE A 114 11.26 10.79 -30.63
N PRO A 115 11.80 11.12 -31.81
CA PRO A 115 11.12 10.84 -33.08
C PRO A 115 11.08 9.34 -33.40
N ILE A 116 9.88 8.84 -33.70
CA ILE A 116 9.65 7.47 -34.19
C ILE A 116 9.03 7.57 -35.60
N PRO A 117 9.57 6.90 -36.63
CA PRO A 117 8.98 6.89 -37.97
C PRO A 117 7.52 6.41 -37.95
N ASP A 118 6.68 6.99 -38.80
CA ASP A 118 5.27 6.58 -38.90
C ASP A 118 5.14 5.09 -39.25
N TYR A 119 4.19 4.41 -38.61
CA TYR A 119 4.04 2.93 -38.61
C TYR A 119 5.29 2.13 -38.17
N GLY A 120 6.34 2.80 -37.73
CA GLY A 120 7.61 2.19 -37.36
C GLY A 120 7.72 1.86 -35.87
N VAL A 121 8.89 1.33 -35.53
CA VAL A 121 9.36 1.04 -34.17
C VAL A 121 10.61 1.84 -33.88
N VAL A 122 11.01 1.93 -32.60
CA VAL A 122 12.33 2.47 -32.27
C VAL A 122 13.39 1.45 -32.73
N ALA A 123 14.38 1.89 -33.51
CA ALA A 123 15.38 0.98 -34.06
C ALA A 123 16.30 0.37 -32.98
N ASP A 124 16.52 1.10 -31.89
CA ASP A 124 17.36 0.72 -30.77
C ASP A 124 16.52 0.65 -29.49
N ASP A 125 16.28 -0.57 -29.00
CA ASP A 125 15.50 -0.81 -27.79
C ASP A 125 16.15 -0.13 -26.56
N GLU A 126 17.46 0.12 -26.55
CA GLU A 126 18.14 0.82 -25.44
C GLU A 126 17.81 2.32 -25.40
N GLN A 127 17.65 2.95 -26.56
CA GLN A 127 17.21 4.34 -26.64
C GLN A 127 15.77 4.50 -26.15
N LEU A 128 14.91 3.52 -26.48
CA LEU A 128 13.55 3.49 -25.97
C LEU A 128 13.51 3.25 -24.46
N ARG A 129 14.37 2.37 -23.91
CA ARG A 129 14.52 2.21 -22.45
C ARG A 129 14.89 3.53 -21.78
N GLY A 130 15.89 4.26 -22.31
CA GLY A 130 16.29 5.55 -21.75
C GLY A 130 15.15 6.58 -21.69
N LEU A 131 14.32 6.66 -22.74
CA LEU A 131 13.11 7.52 -22.73
C LEU A 131 12.13 7.09 -21.64
N LEU A 132 11.89 5.79 -21.52
CA LEU A 132 10.91 5.24 -20.58
C LEU A 132 11.36 5.43 -19.13
N GLU A 133 12.64 5.22 -18.83
CA GLU A 133 13.23 5.49 -17.51
C GLU A 133 13.13 6.97 -17.12
N GLU A 134 13.44 7.88 -18.03
CA GLU A 134 13.30 9.32 -17.78
C GLU A 134 11.83 9.71 -17.54
N SER A 135 10.91 9.15 -18.34
CA SER A 135 9.47 9.35 -18.21
C SER A 135 8.95 8.85 -16.86
N LEU A 136 9.38 7.67 -16.42
CA LEU A 136 9.04 7.10 -15.11
C LEU A 136 9.61 7.93 -13.96
N ALA A 137 10.85 8.43 -14.07
CA ALA A 137 11.45 9.30 -13.07
C ALA A 137 10.66 10.62 -12.90
N ARG A 138 10.17 11.19 -14.01
CA ARG A 138 9.33 12.40 -13.99
C ARG A 138 7.98 12.16 -13.35
N ILE A 139 7.36 11.01 -13.63
CA ILE A 139 6.12 10.56 -12.97
C ILE A 139 6.36 10.37 -11.47
N ALA A 140 7.44 9.68 -11.08
CA ALA A 140 7.79 9.45 -9.67
C ALA A 140 8.04 10.74 -8.88
N ALA A 141 8.48 11.82 -9.55
CA ALA A 141 8.59 13.15 -8.96
C ALA A 141 7.25 13.90 -8.83
N GLY A 142 6.11 13.22 -9.05
CA GLY A 142 4.77 13.80 -9.02
C GLY A 142 4.37 14.53 -10.30
N GLY A 143 5.09 14.32 -11.40
CA GLY A 143 4.80 14.93 -12.69
C GLY A 143 3.67 14.23 -13.46
N VAL A 144 2.89 15.01 -14.22
CA VAL A 144 1.89 14.50 -15.16
C VAL A 144 2.51 14.47 -16.56
N LEU A 145 2.59 13.28 -17.13
CA LEU A 145 3.21 13.04 -18.43
C LEU A 145 2.16 12.95 -19.54
N LEU A 146 2.36 13.67 -20.63
CA LEU A 146 1.59 13.54 -21.86
C LEU A 146 2.48 12.98 -22.97
N VAL A 147 2.09 11.85 -23.54
CA VAL A 147 2.79 11.22 -24.66
C VAL A 147 1.92 11.32 -25.91
N HIS A 148 2.47 11.86 -27.00
CA HIS A 148 1.73 12.00 -28.25
C HIS A 148 2.51 11.65 -29.52
N CYS A 149 1.76 11.30 -30.55
CA CYS A 149 2.20 11.33 -31.95
C CYS A 149 1.18 12.13 -32.78
N MET A 150 0.99 11.82 -34.07
CA MET A 150 -0.01 12.51 -34.90
C MET A 150 -1.45 12.17 -34.50
N GLY A 151 -1.87 10.91 -34.66
CA GLY A 151 -3.22 10.46 -34.28
C GLY A 151 -3.32 9.86 -32.87
N GLY A 152 -2.18 9.61 -32.22
CA GLY A 152 -2.15 8.99 -30.91
C GLY A 152 -2.50 7.50 -30.94
N HIS A 153 -2.17 6.80 -32.03
CA HIS A 153 -2.41 5.36 -32.23
C HIS A 153 -1.11 4.55 -32.04
N GLY A 154 -0.33 4.32 -33.09
CA GLY A 154 0.83 3.42 -33.08
C GLY A 154 1.98 3.84 -32.16
N ARG A 155 2.73 4.88 -32.55
CA ARG A 155 3.99 5.29 -31.89
C ARG A 155 3.81 5.62 -30.40
N SER A 156 2.78 6.40 -30.09
CA SER A 156 2.38 6.70 -28.71
C SER A 156 1.92 5.45 -27.96
N GLY A 157 1.23 4.52 -28.64
CA GLY A 157 0.79 3.26 -28.06
C GLY A 157 1.95 2.40 -27.57
N ILE A 158 3.08 2.37 -28.28
CA ILE A 158 4.30 1.65 -27.84
C ILE A 158 4.77 2.19 -26.48
N VAL A 159 5.02 3.49 -26.41
CA VAL A 159 5.55 4.16 -25.22
C VAL A 159 4.56 4.03 -24.06
N CYS A 160 3.28 4.32 -24.32
CA CYS A 160 2.22 4.22 -23.34
C CYS A 160 2.04 2.79 -22.80
N ALA A 161 2.07 1.76 -23.66
CA ALA A 161 1.96 0.36 -23.24
C ALA A 161 3.14 -0.06 -22.38
N CYS A 162 4.36 0.35 -22.73
CA CYS A 162 5.54 0.09 -21.90
C CYS A 162 5.46 0.80 -20.54
N LEU A 163 5.01 2.06 -20.52
CA LEU A 163 4.86 2.83 -19.27
C LEU A 163 3.79 2.25 -18.36
N VAL A 164 2.58 1.93 -18.86
CA VAL A 164 1.54 1.33 -18.00
C VAL A 164 1.90 -0.10 -17.60
N GLY A 165 2.58 -0.85 -18.47
CA GLY A 165 3.15 -2.16 -18.14
C GLY A 165 4.10 -2.07 -16.95
N ALA A 166 5.01 -1.08 -16.97
CA ALA A 166 5.95 -0.85 -15.89
C ALA A 166 5.30 -0.28 -14.61
N LEU A 167 4.32 0.63 -14.73
CA LEU A 167 3.67 1.29 -13.58
C LEU A 167 2.65 0.41 -12.86
N LEU A 168 1.97 -0.48 -13.60
CA LEU A 168 0.89 -1.32 -13.09
C LEU A 168 1.26 -2.81 -13.01
N ASP A 169 2.54 -3.14 -13.25
CA ASP A 169 3.08 -4.51 -13.31
C ASP A 169 2.26 -5.43 -14.23
N LEU A 170 1.91 -4.94 -15.41
CA LEU A 170 1.11 -5.68 -16.39
C LEU A 170 2.00 -6.46 -17.35
N SER A 171 1.52 -7.64 -17.75
CA SER A 171 2.06 -8.33 -18.92
C SER A 171 1.93 -7.44 -20.16
N ALA A 172 2.74 -7.70 -21.18
CA ALA A 172 2.68 -6.96 -22.43
C ALA A 172 1.27 -6.99 -23.06
N ASP A 173 0.62 -8.15 -23.04
CA ASP A 173 -0.73 -8.32 -23.59
C ASP A 173 -1.76 -7.50 -22.81
N ALA A 174 -1.70 -7.53 -21.48
CA ALA A 174 -2.61 -6.75 -20.63
C ALA A 174 -2.37 -5.24 -20.74
N ALA A 175 -1.11 -4.81 -20.85
CA ALA A 175 -0.76 -3.41 -21.06
C ALA A 175 -1.27 -2.89 -22.41
N ILE A 176 -1.13 -3.68 -23.48
CA ILE A 176 -1.66 -3.38 -24.81
C ILE A 176 -3.19 -3.33 -24.76
N GLU A 177 -3.86 -4.27 -24.09
CA GLU A 177 -5.32 -4.28 -23.99
C GLU A 177 -5.86 -3.04 -23.25
N LEU A 178 -5.19 -2.62 -22.17
CA LEU A 178 -5.54 -1.40 -21.44
C LEU A 178 -5.39 -0.16 -22.32
N VAL A 179 -4.25 -0.02 -22.99
CA VAL A 179 -4.00 1.11 -23.91
C VAL A 179 -5.04 1.11 -25.04
N GLN A 180 -5.35 -0.04 -25.63
CA GLN A 180 -6.37 -0.17 -26.66
C GLN A 180 -7.73 0.27 -26.16
N HIS A 181 -8.15 -0.20 -24.99
CA HIS A 181 -9.45 0.17 -24.46
C HIS A 181 -9.56 1.65 -24.15
N ALA A 182 -8.57 2.22 -23.47
CA ALA A 182 -8.57 3.63 -23.13
C ALA A 182 -8.55 4.52 -24.39
N HIS A 183 -7.85 4.06 -25.44
CA HIS A 183 -7.85 4.66 -26.75
C HIS A 183 -9.24 4.63 -27.42
N ASP A 184 -9.94 3.49 -27.37
CA ASP A 184 -11.29 3.31 -27.94
C ASP A 184 -12.38 4.17 -27.24
N MET A 185 -12.10 4.65 -26.03
CA MET A 185 -12.99 5.51 -25.23
C MET A 185 -12.92 6.99 -25.60
N ARG A 186 -11.98 7.39 -26.49
CA ARG A 186 -11.85 8.78 -26.95
C ARG A 186 -13.10 9.27 -27.68
N ALA A 187 -13.30 10.60 -27.65
CA ALA A 187 -14.39 11.25 -28.37
C ALA A 187 -14.15 11.31 -29.89
N ASP A 188 -12.90 11.11 -30.32
CA ASP A 188 -12.50 11.01 -31.72
C ASP A 188 -13.16 9.82 -32.43
N VAL A 189 -13.93 10.12 -33.49
CA VAL A 189 -14.57 9.13 -34.37
C VAL A 189 -13.58 8.26 -35.15
N PHE A 190 -12.34 8.73 -35.37
CA PHE A 190 -11.27 7.99 -36.04
C PHE A 190 -10.52 7.05 -35.08
N ALA A 191 -10.69 7.18 -33.77
CA ALA A 191 -10.09 6.23 -32.82
C ALA A 191 -10.72 4.83 -32.93
N ARG A 192 -12.04 4.77 -33.12
CA ARG A 192 -12.80 3.51 -33.17
C ARG A 192 -12.45 2.72 -34.43
N GLY A 193 -11.64 1.67 -34.26
CA GLY A 193 -11.23 0.75 -35.33
C GLY A 193 -9.74 0.79 -35.66
N HIS A 194 -8.96 1.68 -35.03
CA HIS A 194 -7.50 1.66 -35.10
C HIS A 194 -6.92 0.91 -33.89
N LYS A 195 -5.84 0.16 -34.13
CA LYS A 195 -5.10 -0.50 -33.05
C LYS A 195 -4.12 0.47 -32.40
N SER A 196 -3.90 0.32 -31.09
CA SER A 196 -2.90 1.05 -30.33
C SER A 196 -2.16 0.10 -29.37
N PRO A 197 -0.90 -0.30 -29.66
CA PRO A 197 -0.09 0.05 -30.83
C PRO A 197 -0.68 -0.47 -32.16
N GLU A 198 -0.25 0.08 -33.29
CA GLU A 198 -0.96 -0.03 -34.58
C GLU A 198 -0.48 -1.20 -35.44
N THR A 199 0.83 -1.52 -35.44
CA THR A 199 1.40 -2.61 -36.25
C THR A 199 1.84 -3.81 -35.40
N ALA A 200 2.02 -4.96 -36.05
CA ALA A 200 2.49 -6.18 -35.38
C ALA A 200 3.92 -5.99 -34.83
N GLU A 201 4.80 -5.31 -35.56
CA GLU A 201 6.16 -5.02 -35.14
C GLU A 201 6.20 -4.14 -33.88
N GLN A 202 5.24 -3.22 -33.74
CA GLN A 202 5.06 -2.40 -32.55
C GLN A 202 4.60 -3.21 -31.34
N HIS A 203 3.67 -4.16 -31.54
CA HIS A 203 3.25 -5.11 -30.50
C HIS A 203 4.45 -5.96 -30.04
N GLU A 204 5.21 -6.49 -31.00
CA GLU A 204 6.43 -7.26 -30.72
C GLU A 204 7.48 -6.44 -29.96
N GLN A 205 7.64 -5.15 -30.25
CA GLN A 205 8.55 -4.27 -29.50
C GLN A 205 8.10 -4.11 -28.04
N VAL A 206 6.81 -3.92 -27.78
CA VAL A 206 6.26 -3.88 -26.41
C VAL A 206 6.49 -5.21 -25.69
N VAL A 207 6.22 -6.34 -26.35
CA VAL A 207 6.44 -7.68 -25.80
C VAL A 207 7.92 -7.93 -25.49
N ARG A 208 8.85 -7.53 -26.37
CA ARG A 208 10.29 -7.67 -26.11
C ARG A 208 10.76 -6.84 -24.92
N LEU A 209 10.24 -5.61 -24.79
CA LEU A 209 10.62 -4.69 -23.72
C LEU A 209 10.07 -5.13 -22.35
N LEU A 210 8.85 -5.66 -22.31
CA LEU A 210 8.21 -6.13 -21.07
C LEU A 210 8.48 -7.62 -20.76
N GLY A 211 8.85 -8.44 -21.75
CA GLY A 211 8.88 -9.92 -21.67
C GLY A 211 10.25 -10.58 -21.43
N GLY A 212 11.28 -9.88 -20.96
CA GLY A 212 12.58 -10.49 -20.63
C GLY A 212 12.48 -11.57 -19.54
N SER A 213 12.64 -12.85 -19.90
CA SER A 213 12.50 -14.03 -19.00
C SER A 213 13.70 -14.23 -18.04
N PRO A 214 13.52 -14.84 -16.83
CA PRO A 214 14.53 -14.94 -15.76
C PRO A 214 15.69 -15.95 -15.98
N ARG A 215 15.93 -16.42 -17.20
CA ARG A 215 16.89 -17.50 -17.48
C ARG A 215 17.90 -17.11 -18.55
N GLY A 216 18.91 -16.35 -18.15
CA GLY A 216 20.09 -16.08 -18.97
C GLY A 216 20.84 -14.86 -18.44
N GLY A 217 22.05 -15.08 -17.91
CA GLY A 217 22.89 -14.06 -17.28
C GLY A 217 23.46 -13.01 -18.25
N GLY A 218 22.60 -12.19 -18.84
CA GLY A 218 22.95 -11.02 -19.65
C GLY A 218 22.24 -9.77 -19.12
N LYS A 219 22.96 -8.65 -19.06
CA LYS A 219 22.51 -7.32 -18.62
C LYS A 219 21.41 -6.73 -19.53
N GLY A 220 20.22 -7.30 -19.50
CA GLY A 220 19.12 -6.96 -20.42
C GLY A 220 17.75 -6.98 -19.75
N HIS A 221 17.66 -6.53 -18.50
CA HIS A 221 16.38 -6.21 -17.89
C HIS A 221 16.03 -4.77 -18.26
N PHE A 222 14.83 -4.56 -18.78
CA PHE A 222 14.17 -3.27 -18.66
C PHE A 222 14.28 -2.87 -17.19
N CYS A 223 14.72 -1.65 -16.89
CA CYS A 223 14.54 -1.09 -15.57
C CYS A 223 13.05 -1.18 -15.24
N ARG A 224 12.65 -2.28 -14.57
CA ARG A 224 11.63 -2.22 -13.51
C ARG A 224 12.00 -0.96 -12.79
N ALA A 225 11.12 0.02 -12.80
CA ALA A 225 11.42 1.30 -12.23
C ALA A 225 12.17 1.03 -10.93
N SER A 226 13.41 1.48 -10.84
CA SER A 226 14.03 1.80 -9.57
C SER A 226 13.27 2.99 -8.95
N SER A 227 11.94 3.06 -9.13
CA SER A 227 11.05 3.50 -8.09
C SER A 227 11.38 2.61 -6.89
N ARG A 228 11.71 3.27 -5.79
CA ARG A 228 11.87 2.68 -4.47
C ARG A 228 10.56 2.04 -3.95
N ILE A 229 9.64 1.62 -4.82
CA ILE A 229 8.24 1.32 -4.49
C ILE A 229 7.76 -0.01 -5.11
N ALA A 230 8.21 -0.45 -6.30
CA ALA A 230 7.43 -1.42 -7.07
C ALA A 230 7.81 -2.92 -7.01
N GLY A 231 8.80 -3.37 -6.23
CA GLY A 231 9.27 -4.78 -6.32
C GLY A 231 8.96 -5.66 -5.10
N GLY A 232 9.50 -5.28 -3.95
CA GLY A 232 9.35 -6.03 -2.71
C GLY A 232 8.07 -5.65 -1.96
N LEU A 233 7.91 -4.35 -1.70
CA LEU A 233 6.83 -3.82 -0.87
C LEU A 233 5.44 -4.07 -1.47
N ASN A 234 5.23 -3.85 -2.77
CA ASN A 234 3.94 -4.17 -3.41
C ASN A 234 3.57 -5.66 -3.30
N ASN A 235 4.53 -6.58 -3.32
CA ASN A 235 4.22 -8.01 -3.10
C ASN A 235 3.85 -8.33 -1.65
N LEU A 236 4.37 -7.54 -0.69
CA LEU A 236 4.05 -7.67 0.73
C LEU A 236 2.73 -7.02 1.11
N TYR A 237 2.41 -5.88 0.52
CA TYR A 237 1.21 -5.09 0.84
C TYR A 237 0.06 -5.28 -0.18
N GLY A 238 0.18 -6.26 -1.11
CA GLY A 238 -0.82 -6.70 -2.12
C GLY A 238 -0.45 -6.33 -3.57
N THR A 239 -0.43 -7.20 -4.59
CA THR A 239 -1.50 -8.10 -5.09
C THR A 239 -1.04 -9.34 -5.90
N GLY A 240 0.20 -9.80 -5.72
CA GLY A 240 0.71 -11.01 -6.39
C GLY A 240 0.15 -12.33 -5.81
N GLU A 241 0.25 -13.44 -6.55
CA GLU A 241 0.13 -14.79 -5.96
C GLU A 241 1.42 -15.11 -5.19
N GLY A 242 1.33 -15.27 -3.87
CA GLY A 242 2.47 -15.56 -3.00
C GLY A 242 2.03 -15.81 -1.56
N ASN A 243 2.74 -16.70 -0.85
CA ASN A 243 2.33 -17.25 0.45
C ASN A 243 2.68 -16.38 1.68
N ALA A 244 3.24 -15.18 1.53
CA ALA A 244 3.61 -14.32 2.67
C ALA A 244 3.40 -12.83 2.36
N LYS A 245 2.14 -12.39 2.40
CA LYS A 245 1.79 -10.97 2.39
C LYS A 245 1.72 -10.46 3.83
N LEU A 246 2.19 -9.23 4.06
CA LEU A 246 1.98 -8.51 5.32
C LEU A 246 0.52 -8.05 5.46
N THR A 247 -0.09 -7.59 4.38
CA THR A 247 -1.49 -7.12 4.39
C THR A 247 -2.35 -7.84 3.35
N ASN A 248 -3.65 -7.86 3.60
CA ASN A 248 -4.66 -8.40 2.70
C ASN A 248 -5.68 -7.31 2.39
N ARG A 249 -5.53 -6.67 1.23
CA ARG A 249 -6.34 -5.52 0.80
C ARG A 249 -7.83 -5.84 0.64
N GLU A 250 -8.20 -7.06 0.27
CA GLU A 250 -9.62 -7.45 0.20
C GLU A 250 -10.22 -7.66 1.58
N ARG A 251 -9.45 -8.22 2.52
CA ARG A 251 -9.86 -8.32 3.93
C ARG A 251 -10.02 -6.92 4.54
N GLU A 252 -9.02 -6.07 4.38
CA GLU A 252 -9.04 -4.67 4.83
C GLU A 252 -10.30 -3.96 4.31
N ARG A 253 -10.54 -4.01 2.99
CA ARG A 253 -11.73 -3.42 2.36
C ARG A 253 -13.04 -3.88 3.01
N ARG A 254 -13.23 -5.20 3.17
CA ARG A 254 -14.43 -5.78 3.79
C ARG A 254 -14.59 -5.33 5.24
N LEU A 255 -13.48 -5.24 5.97
CA LEU A 255 -13.48 -4.84 7.37
C LEU A 255 -13.79 -3.35 7.52
N MET A 256 -13.23 -2.48 6.67
CA MET A 256 -13.58 -1.06 6.61
C MET A 256 -15.08 -0.85 6.31
N ASP A 257 -15.62 -1.57 5.31
CA ASP A 257 -17.05 -1.51 4.96
C ASP A 257 -17.94 -1.95 6.14
N HIS A 258 -17.54 -3.02 6.83
CA HIS A 258 -18.25 -3.54 7.98
C HIS A 258 -18.21 -2.58 9.17
N LEU A 259 -17.03 -2.03 9.50
CA LEU A 259 -16.89 -1.04 10.57
C LEU A 259 -17.71 0.23 10.28
N ALA A 260 -17.75 0.68 9.02
CA ALA A 260 -18.61 1.79 8.62
C ALA A 260 -20.11 1.49 8.83
N ALA A 261 -20.53 0.22 8.71
CA ALA A 261 -21.91 -0.20 8.95
C ALA A 261 -22.26 -0.33 10.44
N VAL A 262 -21.38 -0.94 11.25
CA VAL A 262 -21.66 -1.22 12.68
C VAL A 262 -21.24 -0.09 13.61
N ALA A 263 -20.35 0.80 13.18
CA ALA A 263 -19.88 1.98 13.91
C ALA A 263 -19.89 3.23 12.99
N PRO A 264 -21.07 3.76 12.62
CA PRO A 264 -21.22 4.80 11.61
C PRO A 264 -20.74 6.19 12.03
N ASP A 265 -20.29 6.37 13.28
CA ASP A 265 -19.68 7.63 13.74
C ASP A 265 -18.26 7.85 13.19
N GLY A 266 -17.68 6.85 12.53
CA GLY A 266 -16.38 6.91 11.88
C GLY A 266 -15.22 7.00 12.87
N ALA A 267 -15.43 6.61 14.13
CA ALA A 267 -14.40 6.68 15.17
C ALA A 267 -13.40 5.53 15.11
N LEU A 268 -13.81 4.38 14.56
CA LEU A 268 -13.04 3.13 14.62
C LEU A 268 -12.24 2.81 13.35
N CYS A 269 -12.53 3.50 12.25
CA CYS A 269 -11.79 3.43 10.99
C CYS A 269 -12.25 4.57 10.08
N LYS A 270 -11.43 4.92 9.08
CA LYS A 270 -11.82 5.86 8.02
C LYS A 270 -12.84 5.20 7.10
N ARG A 271 -13.80 5.98 6.61
CA ARG A 271 -14.70 5.49 5.58
C ARG A 271 -13.97 5.33 4.26
N LEU A 272 -14.02 4.11 3.74
CA LEU A 272 -13.61 3.80 2.38
C LEU A 272 -14.56 4.46 1.37
N LEU A 273 -14.00 5.21 0.40
CA LEU A 273 -14.78 5.85 -0.67
C LEU A 273 -14.70 5.06 -1.97
N TYR A 274 -13.52 4.50 -2.27
CA TYR A 274 -13.27 3.73 -3.47
C TYR A 274 -12.08 2.79 -3.25
N ALA A 275 -12.25 1.48 -3.42
CA ALA A 275 -11.11 0.56 -3.46
C ALA A 275 -10.45 0.61 -4.84
N LEU A 276 -9.12 0.79 -4.90
CA LEU A 276 -8.44 0.72 -6.19
C LEU A 276 -8.45 -0.75 -6.66
N PRO A 277 -8.91 -0.98 -7.89
CA PRO A 277 -9.02 -2.32 -8.40
C PRO A 277 -7.67 -3.01 -8.51
N GLY A 278 -7.72 -4.33 -8.37
CA GLY A 278 -6.50 -5.12 -8.30
C GLY A 278 -5.67 -4.85 -7.07
N GLY A 279 -6.27 -4.33 -5.98
CA GLY A 279 -5.68 -4.17 -4.64
C GLY A 279 -4.46 -3.26 -4.55
N HIS A 280 -4.31 -2.31 -5.48
CA HIS A 280 -3.21 -1.35 -5.50
C HIS A 280 -3.43 -0.15 -4.56
N GLY A 281 -4.25 -0.32 -3.51
CA GLY A 281 -4.62 0.71 -2.53
C GLY A 281 -6.09 1.11 -2.59
N HIS A 282 -6.42 2.26 -2.01
CA HIS A 282 -7.78 2.79 -1.97
C HIS A 282 -7.82 4.32 -1.79
N VAL A 283 -8.99 4.89 -2.09
CA VAL A 283 -9.38 6.25 -1.74
C VAL A 283 -10.33 6.17 -0.56
N GLU A 284 -9.99 6.88 0.50
CA GLU A 284 -10.75 6.97 1.74
C GLU A 284 -11.06 8.43 2.06
N GLU A 285 -11.94 8.65 3.02
CA GLU A 285 -12.32 9.99 3.41
C GLU A 285 -11.13 10.79 3.97
N TRP A 286 -11.10 12.08 3.65
CA TRP A 286 -10.21 13.01 4.31
C TRP A 286 -10.75 13.38 5.69
N ILE A 287 -9.88 13.37 6.71
CA ILE A 287 -10.22 13.77 8.07
C ILE A 287 -9.22 14.82 8.51
N ASP A 288 -9.71 16.02 8.83
CA ASP A 288 -8.87 17.05 9.43
C ASP A 288 -8.49 16.62 10.85
N GLY A 289 -7.19 16.52 11.12
CA GLY A 289 -6.65 16.11 12.40
C GLY A 289 -5.13 16.07 12.38
N HIS A 290 -4.54 15.70 13.51
CA HIS A 290 -3.11 15.41 13.63
C HIS A 290 -2.93 14.11 14.41
N PRO A 291 -1.95 13.26 14.04
CA PRO A 291 -1.63 12.07 14.82
C PRO A 291 -1.17 12.48 16.22
N LEU A 292 -1.38 11.59 17.19
CA LEU A 292 -0.77 11.74 18.51
C LEU A 292 0.75 11.54 18.41
N ARG A 293 1.45 12.02 19.43
CA ARG A 293 2.84 11.62 19.71
C ARG A 293 2.85 10.40 20.61
N PHE A 294 3.85 9.54 20.48
CA PHE A 294 4.02 8.36 21.35
C PHE A 294 4.02 8.71 22.84
N SER A 295 4.65 9.84 23.21
CA SER A 295 4.68 10.34 24.59
C SER A 295 3.30 10.74 25.15
N GLN A 296 2.29 10.94 24.30
CA GLN A 296 0.94 11.36 24.71
C GLN A 296 0.00 10.18 25.02
N MET A 297 0.24 8.98 24.49
CA MET A 297 -0.73 7.87 24.50
C MET A 297 -1.24 7.52 25.90
N MET A 298 -0.37 7.50 26.90
CA MET A 298 -0.74 7.17 28.29
C MET A 298 -1.04 8.39 29.18
N GLN A 299 -0.97 9.60 28.62
CA GLN A 299 -1.34 10.83 29.32
C GLN A 299 -2.86 11.05 29.29
N ALA A 300 -3.39 11.73 30.30
CA ALA A 300 -4.78 12.20 30.26
C ALA A 300 -4.91 13.36 29.25
N PRO A 301 -6.00 13.41 28.45
CA PRO A 301 -7.16 12.49 28.47
C PRO A 301 -6.99 11.25 27.57
N TYR A 302 -5.92 11.16 26.78
CA TYR A 302 -5.75 10.16 25.71
C TYR A 302 -5.82 8.72 26.19
N ARG A 303 -5.24 8.38 27.35
CA ARG A 303 -5.31 7.02 27.92
C ARG A 303 -6.73 6.47 27.95
N GLY A 304 -7.69 7.26 28.46
CA GLY A 304 -9.09 6.85 28.55
C GLY A 304 -9.80 6.83 27.20
N LEU A 305 -9.44 7.74 26.29
CA LEU A 305 -10.01 7.80 24.94
C LEU A 305 -9.58 6.60 24.09
N ILE A 306 -8.30 6.23 24.14
CA ILE A 306 -7.74 5.09 23.42
C ILE A 306 -8.35 3.79 23.96
N ALA A 307 -8.41 3.63 25.28
CA ALA A 307 -9.07 2.50 25.92
C ALA A 307 -10.52 2.34 25.46
N ALA A 308 -11.27 3.45 25.39
CA ALA A 308 -12.64 3.43 24.92
C ALA A 308 -12.75 3.07 23.43
N LEU A 309 -11.84 3.56 22.58
CA LEU A 309 -11.80 3.21 21.15
C LEU A 309 -11.54 1.70 20.96
N MET A 310 -10.54 1.14 21.63
CA MET A 310 -10.24 -0.29 21.57
C MET A 310 -11.40 -1.13 22.13
N GLY A 311 -11.99 -0.71 23.26
CA GLY A 311 -13.16 -1.40 23.85
C GLY A 311 -14.36 -1.42 22.91
N ARG A 312 -14.62 -0.32 22.20
CA ARG A 312 -15.65 -0.22 21.17
C ARG A 312 -15.34 -1.09 19.95
N LEU A 313 -14.09 -1.08 19.46
CA LEU A 313 -13.66 -1.94 18.35
C LEU A 313 -13.90 -3.40 18.68
N HIS A 314 -13.48 -3.83 19.86
CA HIS A 314 -13.61 -5.21 20.31
C HIS A 314 -15.07 -5.61 20.61
N ALA A 315 -15.96 -4.64 20.85
CA ALA A 315 -17.40 -4.87 21.02
C ALA A 315 -18.17 -4.93 19.70
N CYS A 316 -17.53 -4.58 18.56
CA CYS A 316 -18.19 -4.65 17.27
C CYS A 316 -18.57 -6.11 16.94
N PRO A 317 -19.77 -6.35 16.36
CA PRO A 317 -20.12 -7.67 15.86
C PRO A 317 -19.06 -8.16 14.88
N LEU A 318 -18.72 -9.44 14.93
CA LEU A 318 -17.81 -10.03 13.95
C LEU A 318 -18.41 -9.94 12.54
N LEU A 319 -17.53 -9.89 11.53
CA LEU A 319 -17.91 -9.99 10.13
C LEU A 319 -18.78 -11.26 9.92
N PRO A 320 -19.94 -11.16 9.24
CA PRO A 320 -20.72 -12.35 8.90
C PRO A 320 -19.86 -13.34 8.13
N ALA A 321 -19.76 -14.58 8.62
CA ALA A 321 -19.11 -15.64 7.88
C ALA A 321 -19.99 -15.98 6.67
N ASP A 322 -19.54 -15.63 5.46
CA ASP A 322 -19.70 -16.44 4.24
C ASP A 322 -18.95 -15.82 3.03
N ALA A 323 -18.39 -16.73 2.23
CA ALA A 323 -17.67 -16.58 0.95
C ALA A 323 -16.18 -16.18 0.98
N ASP A 324 -15.33 -17.19 0.72
CA ASP A 324 -13.96 -17.12 0.20
C ASP A 324 -12.79 -17.04 1.18
N VAL A 325 -12.72 -17.99 2.12
CA VAL A 325 -11.42 -18.60 2.40
C VAL A 325 -11.39 -19.95 1.71
N ALA A 326 -10.78 -19.99 0.52
CA ALA A 326 -10.27 -21.23 -0.04
C ALA A 326 -9.11 -21.72 0.84
N VAL A 327 -9.44 -22.27 2.01
CA VAL A 327 -8.55 -23.17 2.72
C VAL A 327 -8.58 -24.47 1.93
N ASP A 328 -7.42 -24.95 1.49
CA ASP A 328 -7.26 -26.24 0.85
C ASP A 328 -8.05 -27.32 1.62
N ASP A 329 -8.80 -28.16 0.91
CA ASP A 329 -9.59 -29.23 1.52
C ASP A 329 -8.69 -30.21 2.32
N ALA A 330 -7.38 -30.25 2.04
CA ALA A 330 -6.40 -30.97 2.85
C ALA A 330 -6.19 -30.37 4.26
N ASP A 331 -6.30 -29.05 4.41
CA ASP A 331 -6.15 -28.36 5.70
C ASP A 331 -7.46 -28.37 6.50
N LYS A 332 -8.62 -28.36 5.83
CA LYS A 332 -9.93 -28.61 6.48
C LYS A 332 -9.97 -29.95 7.21
N ALA A 333 -9.32 -30.98 6.67
CA ALA A 333 -9.31 -32.31 7.28
C ALA A 333 -8.42 -32.39 8.54
N ARG A 334 -7.44 -31.50 8.71
CA ARG A 334 -6.57 -31.44 9.91
C ARG A 334 -7.14 -30.55 11.02
N LEU A 335 -7.89 -29.51 10.67
CA LEU A 335 -8.48 -28.54 11.62
C LEU A 335 -9.76 -29.05 12.31
N TRP A 336 -10.42 -30.08 11.77
CA TRP A 336 -11.71 -30.57 12.26
C TRP A 336 -11.67 -31.87 13.08
N THR A 337 -10.51 -32.51 13.25
CA THR A 337 -10.44 -33.69 14.10
C THR A 337 -10.32 -33.29 15.57
N GLU A 338 -11.43 -33.54 16.28
CA GLU A 338 -11.64 -33.52 17.75
C GLU A 338 -12.15 -32.24 18.38
N MET A 339 -13.43 -31.88 18.16
CA MET A 339 -14.25 -31.22 19.19
C MET A 339 -15.75 -31.56 19.00
N GLU A 340 -16.19 -32.72 19.52
CA GLU A 340 -17.62 -32.96 19.77
C GLU A 340 -18.00 -32.31 21.12
N GLY A 341 -18.89 -31.31 21.08
CA GLY A 341 -19.48 -30.71 22.27
C GLY A 341 -19.93 -29.26 22.03
N ASP A 342 -21.22 -28.99 22.17
CA ASP A 342 -21.85 -27.70 21.88
C ASP A 342 -21.31 -26.55 22.76
N GLY A 343 -20.58 -25.63 22.12
CA GLY A 343 -20.10 -24.32 22.60
C GLY A 343 -19.72 -23.45 21.40
N PRO A 344 -19.68 -22.10 21.51
CA PRO A 344 -19.60 -21.21 20.34
C PRO A 344 -18.33 -21.48 19.52
N ARG A 345 -18.54 -22.01 18.31
CA ARG A 345 -17.60 -22.63 17.37
C ARG A 345 -16.48 -21.74 16.80
N TRP A 346 -16.11 -20.63 17.45
CA TRP A 346 -15.29 -19.56 16.85
C TRP A 346 -13.93 -19.34 17.53
N THR A 347 -13.70 -19.84 18.74
CA THR A 347 -12.53 -19.41 19.55
C THR A 347 -11.18 -19.97 19.08
N GLU A 348 -11.11 -21.16 18.48
CA GLU A 348 -9.84 -21.79 18.09
C GLU A 348 -9.42 -21.47 16.64
N MET A 349 -10.38 -21.33 15.72
CA MET A 349 -10.10 -21.05 14.31
C MET A 349 -9.60 -19.62 14.07
N ASP A 350 -10.03 -18.66 14.91
CA ASP A 350 -9.61 -17.25 14.80
C ASP A 350 -8.24 -17.01 15.45
N LYS A 351 -7.91 -17.71 16.54
CA LYS A 351 -6.53 -17.77 17.07
C LYS A 351 -5.58 -18.34 16.02
N ALA A 352 -6.00 -19.38 15.31
CA ALA A 352 -5.19 -20.00 14.27
C ALA A 352 -4.75 -19.00 13.19
N ARG A 353 -5.52 -17.95 12.88
CA ARG A 353 -5.11 -16.95 11.88
C ARG A 353 -3.88 -16.15 12.30
N LEU A 354 -3.84 -15.64 13.53
CA LEU A 354 -2.68 -14.91 14.04
C LEU A 354 -1.42 -15.80 14.05
N TRP A 355 -1.57 -17.06 14.47
CA TRP A 355 -0.48 -18.03 14.48
C TRP A 355 -0.01 -18.37 13.05
N THR A 356 -0.94 -18.72 12.17
CA THR A 356 -0.65 -19.05 10.76
C THR A 356 -0.01 -17.87 10.02
N GLU A 357 -0.43 -16.64 10.29
CA GLU A 357 0.19 -15.43 9.74
C GLU A 357 1.67 -15.32 10.16
N MET A 358 1.95 -15.42 11.46
CA MET A 358 3.33 -15.37 11.96
C MET A 358 4.18 -16.55 11.47
N GLU A 359 3.62 -17.76 11.39
CA GLU A 359 4.29 -18.93 10.82
C GLU A 359 4.60 -18.72 9.33
N ALA A 360 3.68 -18.14 8.56
CA ALA A 360 3.89 -17.83 7.14
C ALA A 360 5.02 -16.81 6.95
N TRP A 361 5.04 -15.73 7.75
CA TRP A 361 6.11 -14.74 7.73
C TRP A 361 7.45 -15.35 8.14
N ALA A 362 7.49 -16.12 9.24
CA ALA A 362 8.68 -16.83 9.68
C ALA A 362 9.18 -17.81 8.61
N ALA A 363 8.28 -18.52 7.94
CA ALA A 363 8.62 -19.47 6.89
C ALA A 363 9.20 -18.80 5.64
N ALA A 364 8.81 -17.56 5.35
CA ALA A 364 9.28 -16.77 4.22
C ALA A 364 10.66 -16.13 4.42
N LEU A 365 11.15 -16.04 5.66
CA LEU A 365 12.50 -15.54 5.94
C LEU A 365 13.58 -16.42 5.26
N PRO A 366 14.70 -15.84 4.78
CA PRO A 366 15.80 -16.59 4.20
C PRO A 366 16.34 -17.70 5.13
N GLY A 367 16.73 -18.83 4.54
CA GLY A 367 17.30 -19.96 5.28
C GLY A 367 18.80 -19.84 5.61
N ASP A 368 19.54 -18.99 4.89
CA ASP A 368 21.00 -18.81 5.01
C ASP A 368 21.36 -17.46 5.67
N TRP A 369 22.11 -17.54 6.76
CA TRP A 369 22.46 -16.49 7.72
C TRP A 369 23.36 -15.42 7.14
N THR A 370 24.25 -15.82 6.24
CA THR A 370 25.16 -14.87 5.58
C THR A 370 24.37 -13.94 4.65
N GLU A 371 23.17 -14.33 4.20
CA GLU A 371 22.34 -13.52 3.32
C GLU A 371 21.64 -12.39 4.08
N ILE A 372 21.02 -12.67 5.23
CA ILE A 372 20.36 -11.64 6.06
C ILE A 372 21.40 -10.65 6.62
N GLY A 373 22.52 -11.16 7.16
CA GLY A 373 23.60 -10.33 7.68
C GLY A 373 24.32 -9.50 6.59
N ARG A 374 24.45 -10.00 5.36
CA ARG A 374 25.02 -9.25 4.23
C ARG A 374 24.04 -8.22 3.65
N ARG A 375 22.74 -8.49 3.70
CA ARG A 375 21.69 -7.64 3.11
C ARG A 375 21.26 -6.49 3.99
N LEU A 376 21.28 -6.66 5.31
CA LEU A 376 20.82 -5.64 6.24
C LEU A 376 21.95 -4.80 6.86
N ASP A 377 23.22 -5.13 6.56
CA ASP A 377 24.45 -4.43 6.96
C ASP A 377 24.48 -3.90 8.42
N GLY A 378 23.77 -4.60 9.31
CA GLY A 378 23.52 -4.15 10.68
C GLY A 378 24.13 -5.07 11.71
N ASP A 379 24.75 -4.46 12.71
CA ASP A 379 25.20 -5.14 13.92
C ASP A 379 23.97 -5.46 14.78
N TRP A 380 23.53 -6.72 14.78
CA TRP A 380 22.49 -7.22 15.71
C TRP A 380 22.93 -7.19 17.19
N GLY A 381 24.13 -6.67 17.46
CA GLY A 381 24.72 -6.54 18.77
C GLY A 381 25.19 -7.88 19.33
N PRO A 382 25.83 -7.86 20.51
CA PRO A 382 26.40 -9.06 21.15
C PRO A 382 25.36 -10.08 21.65
N HIS A 383 24.07 -9.77 21.55
CA HIS A 383 22.96 -10.57 22.11
C HIS A 383 22.25 -11.45 21.08
N VAL A 384 22.61 -11.35 19.80
CA VAL A 384 22.15 -12.29 18.77
C VAL A 384 23.38 -13.07 18.29
N PRO A 385 23.43 -14.39 18.54
CA PRO A 385 24.53 -15.20 18.03
C PRO A 385 24.59 -15.07 16.50
N PRO A 386 25.76 -14.78 15.90
CA PRO A 386 25.94 -14.75 14.43
C PRO A 386 25.56 -16.06 13.73
N SER A 387 25.32 -17.12 14.51
CA SER A 387 24.93 -18.47 14.10
C SER A 387 23.49 -18.86 14.49
N LEU A 388 22.71 -17.96 15.10
CA LEU A 388 21.33 -18.25 15.49
C LEU A 388 20.49 -18.40 14.23
N PRO A 389 19.80 -19.54 14.03
CA PRO A 389 19.03 -19.73 12.84
C PRO A 389 17.69 -19.00 12.90
N VAL A 390 17.64 -17.66 12.86
CA VAL A 390 16.45 -16.77 12.95
C VAL A 390 15.17 -17.35 12.31
N ARG A 391 15.17 -17.93 11.10
CA ARG A 391 13.97 -18.62 10.54
C ARG A 391 13.50 -19.75 11.44
N LYS A 392 14.41 -20.67 11.79
CA LYS A 392 14.09 -21.82 12.65
C LYS A 392 13.85 -21.39 14.10
N ALA A 393 14.58 -20.39 14.58
CA ALA A 393 14.46 -19.85 15.92
C ALA A 393 13.12 -19.14 16.09
N LEU A 394 12.80 -18.16 15.25
CA LEU A 394 11.51 -17.46 15.27
C LEU A 394 10.35 -18.42 15.00
N MET A 395 10.48 -19.36 14.07
CA MET A 395 9.46 -20.41 13.88
C MET A 395 9.24 -21.23 15.16
N ALA A 396 10.32 -21.66 15.83
CA ALA A 396 10.21 -22.39 17.09
C ALA A 396 9.61 -21.54 18.21
N GLU A 397 9.88 -20.24 18.23
CA GLU A 397 9.30 -19.31 19.20
C GLU A 397 7.82 -19.05 18.95
N VAL A 398 7.39 -18.88 17.70
CA VAL A 398 5.98 -18.81 17.31
C VAL A 398 5.24 -20.08 17.72
N GLN A 399 5.82 -21.25 17.42
CA GLN A 399 5.27 -22.55 17.81
C GLN A 399 5.26 -22.77 19.31
N TRP A 400 6.12 -22.09 20.07
CA TRP A 400 6.13 -22.19 21.53
C TRP A 400 5.05 -21.30 22.14
N VAL A 401 4.93 -20.03 21.73
CA VAL A 401 3.88 -19.14 22.26
C VAL A 401 2.48 -19.58 21.88
N SER A 402 2.32 -20.34 20.78
CA SER A 402 1.04 -20.91 20.37
C SER A 402 0.62 -22.16 21.17
N GLN A 403 1.47 -22.68 22.06
CA GLN A 403 1.13 -23.84 22.88
C GLN A 403 0.09 -23.50 23.94
N GLU A 404 -0.80 -24.45 24.20
CA GLU A 404 -1.81 -24.32 25.25
C GLU A 404 -1.16 -24.00 26.60
N GLY A 405 -1.71 -22.99 27.28
CA GLY A 405 -1.29 -22.59 28.63
C GLY A 405 -0.15 -21.56 28.69
N VAL A 406 0.53 -21.27 27.57
CA VAL A 406 1.56 -20.22 27.51
C VAL A 406 0.92 -18.82 27.58
N VAL A 407 -0.13 -18.59 26.80
CA VAL A 407 -0.93 -17.36 26.83
C VAL A 407 -2.27 -17.59 27.53
N ALA A 408 -2.82 -16.56 28.17
CA ALA A 408 -4.18 -16.64 28.71
C ALA A 408 -5.23 -16.82 27.60
N PRO A 409 -6.30 -17.60 27.82
CA PRO A 409 -7.48 -17.59 26.95
C PRO A 409 -8.04 -16.17 26.85
N THR A 410 -8.45 -15.76 25.65
CA THR A 410 -9.07 -14.46 25.37
C THR A 410 -10.16 -14.63 24.32
N LYS A 411 -11.06 -13.65 24.23
CA LYS A 411 -12.11 -13.62 23.20
C LYS A 411 -11.52 -13.21 21.85
N SER A 412 -12.02 -13.83 20.79
CA SER A 412 -11.80 -13.37 19.42
C SER A 412 -12.75 -12.22 19.11
N THR A 413 -12.20 -11.09 18.69
CA THR A 413 -12.93 -9.86 18.33
C THR A 413 -12.36 -9.31 17.03
N ILE A 414 -12.95 -8.23 16.50
CA ILE A 414 -12.22 -7.40 15.55
C ILE A 414 -11.06 -6.76 16.32
N ILE A 415 -9.84 -6.87 15.81
CA ILE A 415 -8.62 -6.26 16.36
C ILE A 415 -7.94 -5.42 15.30
N HIS A 416 -7.28 -4.34 15.71
CA HIS A 416 -6.53 -3.45 14.80
C HIS A 416 -5.15 -4.02 14.46
N LYS A 417 -4.53 -4.71 15.42
CA LYS A 417 -3.13 -5.18 15.45
C LYS A 417 -2.10 -4.07 15.58
N ASP A 418 -2.38 -2.87 15.07
CA ASP A 418 -1.39 -1.79 14.97
C ASP A 418 -1.85 -0.47 15.62
N VAL A 419 -2.34 -0.53 16.87
CA VAL A 419 -2.72 0.69 17.61
C VAL A 419 -1.47 1.36 18.18
N HIS A 420 -1.03 2.44 17.55
CA HIS A 420 0.03 3.32 18.06
C HIS A 420 -0.27 4.79 17.72
N ALA A 421 0.62 5.70 18.11
CA ALA A 421 0.36 7.14 18.09
C ALA A 421 0.01 7.70 16.70
N LEU A 422 0.63 7.17 15.64
CA LEU A 422 0.39 7.64 14.27
C LEU A 422 -0.97 7.18 13.74
N ASN A 423 -1.48 6.05 14.23
CA ASN A 423 -2.80 5.52 13.88
C ASN A 423 -3.92 6.07 14.78
N LEU A 424 -3.61 7.06 15.64
CA LEU A 424 -4.53 7.73 16.53
C LEU A 424 -4.65 9.21 16.14
N LEU A 425 -5.70 9.55 15.40
CA LEU A 425 -5.90 10.88 14.84
C LEU A 425 -6.72 11.77 15.78
N GLN A 426 -6.09 12.82 16.32
CA GLN A 426 -6.74 13.83 17.15
C GLN A 426 -7.46 14.86 16.29
N LEU A 427 -8.78 14.96 16.46
CA LEU A 427 -9.59 15.94 15.74
C LEU A 427 -9.43 17.35 16.34
N PRO A 428 -9.62 18.42 15.52
CA PRO A 428 -9.65 19.79 16.01
C PRO A 428 -10.70 19.99 17.11
N ALA A 429 -10.43 20.91 18.04
CA ALA A 429 -11.38 21.24 19.12
C ALA A 429 -12.76 21.67 18.59
N ALA A 430 -12.80 22.34 17.43
CA ALA A 430 -14.04 22.73 16.75
C ALA A 430 -14.89 21.51 16.28
N ALA A 431 -14.25 20.36 16.07
CA ALA A 431 -14.88 19.09 15.74
C ALA A 431 -15.16 18.22 16.99
N GLY A 432 -15.07 18.80 18.19
CA GLY A 432 -15.34 18.11 19.46
C GLY A 432 -14.11 17.52 20.14
N GLY A 433 -12.92 17.64 19.54
CA GLY A 433 -11.66 17.20 20.15
C GLY A 433 -11.58 15.70 20.45
N SER A 434 -12.35 14.87 19.73
CA SER A 434 -12.31 13.41 19.87
C SER A 434 -11.14 12.77 19.14
N LEU A 435 -10.84 11.52 19.48
CA LEU A 435 -9.80 10.71 18.86
C LEU A 435 -10.43 9.71 17.87
N ARG A 436 -9.74 9.40 16.77
CA ARG A 436 -10.14 8.37 15.79
C ARG A 436 -9.03 7.35 15.55
N LEU A 437 -9.41 6.10 15.31
CA LEU A 437 -8.53 5.08 14.75
C LEU A 437 -8.51 5.19 13.22
N ILE A 438 -7.32 5.03 12.64
CA ILE A 438 -7.07 5.02 11.20
C ILE A 438 -6.12 3.88 10.85
N ASP A 439 -5.98 3.60 9.56
CA ASP A 439 -5.03 2.61 9.02
C ASP A 439 -5.28 1.16 9.46
N ALA A 440 -6.38 0.58 8.98
CA ALA A 440 -6.84 -0.76 9.35
C ALA A 440 -6.22 -1.87 8.48
N GLU A 441 -5.03 -1.67 7.91
CA GLU A 441 -4.47 -2.61 6.92
C GLU A 441 -4.09 -3.98 7.50
N PHE A 442 -3.75 -4.02 8.79
CA PHE A 442 -3.48 -5.25 9.55
C PHE A 442 -4.70 -5.81 10.27
N ALA A 443 -5.80 -5.04 10.33
CA ALA A 443 -6.97 -5.40 11.10
C ALA A 443 -7.60 -6.72 10.59
N ASP A 444 -8.04 -7.53 11.54
CA ASP A 444 -8.61 -8.86 11.29
C ASP A 444 -9.51 -9.26 12.48
N VAL A 445 -10.12 -10.44 12.38
CA VAL A 445 -10.66 -11.14 13.55
C VAL A 445 -9.53 -11.87 14.25
N GLY A 446 -9.35 -11.60 15.55
CA GLY A 446 -8.27 -12.19 16.33
C GLY A 446 -8.37 -11.95 17.83
N PRO A 447 -7.36 -12.36 18.60
CA PRO A 447 -7.40 -12.35 20.06
C PRO A 447 -7.35 -10.93 20.62
N SER A 448 -8.37 -10.50 21.37
CA SER A 448 -8.45 -9.11 21.88
C SER A 448 -7.29 -8.71 22.80
N ALA A 449 -6.75 -9.67 23.56
CA ALA A 449 -5.60 -9.45 24.44
C ALA A 449 -4.30 -9.14 23.69
N PHE A 450 -4.14 -9.66 22.46
CA PHE A 450 -2.99 -9.32 21.62
C PHE A 450 -2.97 -7.83 21.27
N ASP A 451 -4.12 -7.29 20.87
CA ASP A 451 -4.23 -5.90 20.42
C ASP A 451 -3.86 -4.92 21.56
N VAL A 452 -4.38 -5.19 22.77
CA VAL A 452 -4.09 -4.39 23.97
C VAL A 452 -2.63 -4.56 24.42
N ALA A 453 -2.11 -5.78 24.42
CA ALA A 453 -0.71 -6.02 24.77
C ALA A 453 0.24 -5.33 23.79
N ASN A 454 -0.07 -5.35 22.48
CA ASN A 454 0.73 -4.66 21.48
C ASN A 454 0.73 -3.15 21.72
N PHE A 455 -0.45 -2.54 21.93
CA PHE A 455 -0.57 -1.12 22.26
C PHE A 455 0.27 -0.71 23.49
N PHE A 456 0.27 -1.53 24.56
CA PHE A 456 1.07 -1.25 25.75
C PHE A 456 2.57 -1.29 25.47
N LEU A 457 3.04 -2.20 24.62
CA LEU A 457 4.44 -2.24 24.20
C LEU A 457 4.81 -1.05 23.31
N GLU A 458 3.91 -0.60 22.43
CA GLU A 458 4.12 0.61 21.61
C GLU A 458 4.30 1.89 22.44
N CYS A 459 3.77 1.93 23.67
CA CYS A 459 3.99 3.06 24.57
C CYS A 459 5.47 3.28 24.94
N ALA A 460 6.30 2.23 24.84
CA ALA A 460 7.73 2.28 25.10
C ALA A 460 8.55 2.86 23.94
N PHE A 461 7.97 3.03 22.74
CA PHE A 461 8.71 3.53 21.59
C PHE A 461 8.99 5.05 21.70
N VAL A 462 10.23 5.43 21.41
CA VAL A 462 10.71 6.82 21.35
C VAL A 462 10.88 7.20 19.89
N GLU A 463 9.89 7.91 19.35
CA GLU A 463 9.84 8.29 17.94
C GLU A 463 11.01 9.20 17.53
N GLU A 464 11.48 10.07 18.43
CA GLU A 464 12.50 11.07 18.12
C GLU A 464 13.86 10.48 17.73
N ASP A 465 14.20 9.30 18.24
CA ASP A 465 15.48 8.62 17.98
C ASP A 465 15.34 7.14 17.59
N GLY A 466 14.11 6.65 17.43
CA GLY A 466 13.81 5.27 17.05
C GLY A 466 14.16 4.23 18.13
N SER A 467 14.38 4.65 19.37
CA SER A 467 14.80 3.77 20.46
C SER A 467 13.63 3.25 21.32
N TRP A 468 13.96 2.35 22.25
CA TRP A 468 13.01 1.79 23.21
C TRP A 468 13.32 2.29 24.62
N ASP A 469 12.34 2.94 25.23
CA ASP A 469 12.32 3.26 26.65
C ASP A 469 11.24 2.42 27.36
N TRP A 470 11.65 1.24 27.81
CA TRP A 470 10.77 0.30 28.49
C TRP A 470 10.25 0.80 29.85
N GLU A 471 10.77 1.92 30.39
CA GLU A 471 10.19 2.56 31.59
C GLU A 471 8.88 3.29 31.28
N ARG A 472 8.59 3.57 29.99
CA ARG A 472 7.33 4.16 29.53
C ARG A 472 6.21 3.15 29.32
N GLU A 473 6.49 1.85 29.46
CA GLU A 473 5.45 0.82 29.43
C GLU A 473 4.42 1.09 30.55
N PRO A 474 3.11 0.96 30.28
CA PRO A 474 2.07 1.19 31.28
C PRO A 474 2.30 0.42 32.57
N THR A 475 2.29 1.14 33.70
CA THR A 475 2.34 0.53 35.03
C THR A 475 1.07 -0.30 35.29
N GLU A 476 1.10 -1.17 36.28
CA GLU A 476 -0.09 -1.93 36.68
C GLU A 476 -1.28 -1.03 37.04
N SER A 477 -1.02 0.15 37.63
CA SER A 477 -2.05 1.16 37.90
C SER A 477 -2.60 1.77 36.61
N ASP A 478 -1.75 2.07 35.64
CA ASP A 478 -2.19 2.61 34.35
C ASP A 478 -3.01 1.58 33.57
N ARG A 479 -2.62 0.30 33.61
CA ARG A 479 -3.37 -0.80 32.98
C ARG A 479 -4.75 -0.98 33.59
N ARG A 480 -4.89 -0.84 34.91
CA ARG A 480 -6.22 -0.84 35.58
C ARG A 480 -7.08 0.33 35.17
N ASP A 481 -6.51 1.54 35.11
CA ASP A 481 -7.23 2.72 34.63
C ASP A 481 -7.69 2.56 33.18
N PHE A 482 -6.81 2.02 32.34
CA PHE A 482 -7.10 1.68 30.95
C PHE A 482 -8.22 0.65 30.87
N ALA A 483 -8.12 -0.45 31.63
CA ALA A 483 -9.12 -1.51 31.67
C ALA A 483 -10.51 -1.01 32.07
N ARG A 484 -10.60 -0.11 33.06
CA ARG A 484 -11.89 0.50 33.44
C ARG A 484 -12.56 1.26 32.31
N ALA A 485 -11.78 2.07 31.59
CA ALA A 485 -12.29 2.84 30.45
C ALA A 485 -12.66 1.91 29.28
N TYR A 486 -11.83 0.89 29.02
CA TYR A 486 -12.09 -0.15 28.03
C TYR A 486 -13.39 -0.90 28.34
N VAL A 487 -13.57 -1.41 29.56
CA VAL A 487 -14.73 -2.21 29.97
C VAL A 487 -16.02 -1.40 29.85
N ARG A 488 -16.01 -0.13 30.28
CA ARG A 488 -17.17 0.76 30.14
C ARG A 488 -17.61 0.94 28.69
N ALA A 489 -16.66 0.94 27.76
CA ALA A 489 -16.90 1.07 26.34
C ALA A 489 -17.28 -0.27 25.69
N HIS A 490 -16.71 -1.37 26.18
CA HIS A 490 -16.91 -2.73 25.66
C HIS A 490 -18.24 -3.35 26.12
N LEU A 491 -18.64 -3.09 27.38
CA LEU A 491 -19.83 -3.63 28.03
C LEU A 491 -20.70 -2.48 28.57
N PRO A 492 -21.38 -1.73 27.69
CA PRO A 492 -22.20 -0.60 28.13
C PRO A 492 -23.36 -1.07 29.01
N GLY A 493 -23.58 -0.38 30.13
CA GLY A 493 -24.72 -0.58 31.02
C GLY A 493 -24.50 -1.50 32.22
N ILE A 494 -23.28 -2.04 32.40
CA ILE A 494 -22.91 -2.76 33.63
C ILE A 494 -22.65 -1.77 34.79
N SER A 495 -22.75 -2.24 36.03
CA SER A 495 -22.51 -1.45 37.24
C SER A 495 -21.02 -1.16 37.47
N ASP A 496 -20.69 -0.11 38.23
CA ASP A 496 -19.29 0.21 38.56
C ASP A 496 -18.57 -0.94 39.28
N ALA A 497 -19.28 -1.73 40.09
CA ALA A 497 -18.71 -2.90 40.75
C ALA A 497 -18.34 -4.01 39.75
N GLU A 498 -19.16 -4.23 38.72
CA GLU A 498 -18.87 -5.16 37.64
C GLU A 498 -17.71 -4.65 36.79
N VAL A 499 -17.63 -3.33 36.54
CA VAL A 499 -16.49 -2.72 35.83
C VAL A 499 -15.17 -3.07 36.53
N GLU A 500 -15.07 -2.94 37.86
CA GLU A 500 -13.82 -3.28 38.57
C GLU A 500 -13.47 -4.76 38.46
N VAL A 501 -14.45 -5.66 38.62
CA VAL A 501 -14.22 -7.12 38.52
C VAL A 501 -13.72 -7.51 37.13
N GLU A 502 -14.40 -7.04 36.08
CA GLU A 502 -14.01 -7.31 34.70
C GLU A 502 -12.66 -6.66 34.35
N SER A 503 -12.37 -5.48 34.90
CA SER A 503 -11.09 -4.78 34.68
C SER A 503 -9.91 -5.55 35.26
N GLU A 504 -10.01 -6.07 36.49
CA GLU A 504 -8.95 -6.88 37.09
C GLU A 504 -8.75 -8.20 36.34
N ALA A 505 -9.84 -8.82 35.87
CA ALA A 505 -9.76 -10.03 35.06
C ALA A 505 -9.01 -9.78 33.73
N LEU A 506 -9.33 -8.69 33.03
CA LEU A 506 -8.66 -8.30 31.80
C LEU A 506 -7.18 -7.95 32.00
N VAL A 507 -6.83 -7.23 33.07
CA VAL A 507 -5.42 -6.92 33.37
C VAL A 507 -4.61 -8.20 33.55
N ALA A 508 -5.15 -9.20 34.26
CA ALA A 508 -4.51 -10.50 34.42
C ALA A 508 -4.44 -11.29 33.10
N GLU A 509 -5.49 -11.21 32.27
CA GLU A 509 -5.53 -11.82 30.94
C GLU A 509 -4.42 -11.26 30.04
N TRP A 510 -4.35 -9.93 29.88
CA TRP A 510 -3.38 -9.24 29.02
C TRP A 510 -1.93 -9.46 29.45
N ALA A 511 -1.67 -9.54 30.76
CA ALA A 511 -0.32 -9.73 31.29
C ALA A 511 0.23 -11.15 31.08
N ARG A 512 -0.62 -12.14 30.79
CA ARG A 512 -0.20 -13.53 30.68
C ARG A 512 0.18 -13.90 29.24
N GLY A 513 1.44 -13.62 28.90
CA GLY A 513 2.10 -14.12 27.70
C GLY A 513 1.76 -13.38 26.40
N TRP A 514 0.75 -12.51 26.37
CA TRP A 514 0.36 -11.78 25.15
C TRP A 514 1.40 -10.75 24.69
N GLY A 515 2.21 -10.19 25.61
CA GLY A 515 3.36 -9.35 25.24
C GLY A 515 4.41 -10.08 24.41
N LEU A 516 4.66 -11.36 24.71
CA LEU A 516 5.58 -12.21 23.94
C LEU A 516 5.08 -12.42 22.50
N VAL A 517 3.77 -12.56 22.32
CA VAL A 517 3.14 -12.69 21.01
C VAL A 517 3.29 -11.39 20.22
N ALA A 518 2.98 -10.25 20.86
CA ALA A 518 3.13 -8.92 20.25
C ALA A 518 4.58 -8.65 19.82
N HIS A 519 5.57 -8.99 20.65
CA HIS A 519 6.97 -8.90 20.25
C HIS A 519 7.27 -9.73 19.00
N LEU A 520 6.90 -11.01 18.97
CA LEU A 520 7.19 -11.89 17.83
C LEU A 520 6.52 -11.41 16.53
N TRP A 521 5.26 -10.98 16.60
CA TRP A 521 4.53 -10.46 15.44
C TRP A 521 5.26 -9.26 14.84
N ASN A 522 5.67 -8.31 15.68
CA ASN A 522 6.35 -7.09 15.24
C ASN A 522 7.81 -7.33 14.80
N ILE A 523 8.51 -8.29 15.41
CA ILE A 523 9.84 -8.72 14.93
C ILE A 523 9.72 -9.32 13.53
N LEU A 524 8.74 -10.20 13.33
CA LEU A 524 8.50 -10.82 12.02
C LEU A 524 8.10 -9.78 10.97
N TRP A 525 7.20 -8.86 11.30
CA TRP A 525 6.85 -7.73 10.43
C TRP A 525 8.09 -6.92 10.05
N ALA A 526 8.86 -6.44 11.04
CA ALA A 526 10.00 -5.57 10.81
C ALA A 526 11.09 -6.25 9.96
N LEU A 527 11.40 -7.52 10.24
CA LEU A 527 12.38 -8.26 9.45
C LEU A 527 11.92 -8.54 8.03
N THR A 528 10.64 -8.87 7.87
CA THR A 528 10.06 -9.11 6.54
C THR A 528 10.11 -7.82 5.71
N THR A 529 9.74 -6.68 6.31
CA THR A 529 9.82 -5.36 5.68
C THR A 529 11.26 -4.98 5.35
N ALA A 530 12.19 -5.06 6.31
CA ALA A 530 13.61 -4.74 6.10
C ALA A 530 14.22 -5.53 4.94
N LEU A 531 13.93 -6.84 4.88
CA LEU A 531 14.40 -7.69 3.79
C LEU A 531 13.82 -7.26 2.44
N ALA A 532 12.54 -6.93 2.41
CA ALA A 532 11.88 -6.46 1.20
C ALA A 532 12.48 -5.17 0.66
N GLU A 533 12.79 -4.22 1.55
CA GLU A 533 13.45 -2.97 1.19
C GLU A 533 14.86 -3.21 0.67
N ALA A 534 15.60 -4.13 1.30
CA ALA A 534 16.90 -4.54 0.81
C ALA A 534 16.83 -5.18 -0.59
N ASP A 535 15.84 -6.05 -0.85
CA ASP A 535 15.60 -6.66 -2.17
C ASP A 535 15.19 -5.64 -3.24
N ALA A 536 14.53 -4.56 -2.82
CA ALA A 536 14.14 -3.46 -3.71
C ALA A 536 15.33 -2.55 -4.13
N GLY A 537 16.57 -2.86 -3.70
CA GLY A 537 17.77 -2.19 -4.17
C GLY A 537 18.47 -1.30 -3.15
N GLY A 538 18.13 -1.42 -1.85
CA GLY A 538 18.94 -0.96 -0.72
C GLY A 538 19.24 0.54 -0.72
N GLY A 539 18.45 1.32 0.02
CA GLY A 539 18.77 2.72 0.30
C GLY A 539 17.58 3.46 0.84
N GLY A 540 17.30 3.27 2.14
CA GLY A 540 16.23 3.91 2.91
C GLY A 540 14.86 3.62 2.31
N GLY A 541 14.02 2.89 3.04
CA GLY A 541 12.58 2.95 2.78
C GLY A 541 12.11 4.41 2.65
N PRO A 542 10.91 4.66 2.09
CA PRO A 542 10.36 6.01 1.99
C PRO A 542 10.36 6.81 3.31
N ASP A 543 10.46 6.12 4.46
CA ASP A 543 10.30 6.70 5.79
C ASP A 543 11.59 6.77 6.66
N ASP A 544 12.77 6.45 6.14
CA ASP A 544 14.06 6.44 6.89
C ASP A 544 14.03 5.60 8.21
N PHE A 545 13.07 4.68 8.36
CA PHE A 545 12.84 3.90 9.59
C PHE A 545 13.84 2.75 9.76
N ASP A 546 14.44 2.62 10.95
CA ASP A 546 15.37 1.53 11.29
C ASP A 546 14.61 0.25 11.71
N TYR A 547 14.05 -0.46 10.72
CA TYR A 547 13.34 -1.73 10.95
C TYR A 547 14.20 -2.77 11.68
N LEU A 548 15.50 -2.79 11.42
CA LEU A 548 16.40 -3.74 12.05
C LEU A 548 16.64 -3.39 13.52
N GLY A 549 16.96 -2.14 13.83
CA GLY A 549 17.08 -1.65 15.21
C GLY A 549 15.79 -1.86 16.00
N TYR A 550 14.65 -1.59 15.37
CA TYR A 550 13.32 -1.88 15.94
C TYR A 550 13.17 -3.36 16.31
N ALA A 551 13.45 -4.28 15.38
CA ALA A 551 13.36 -5.72 15.61
C ALA A 551 14.33 -6.20 16.71
N VAL A 552 15.56 -5.69 16.74
CA VAL A 552 16.57 -6.03 17.75
C VAL A 552 16.12 -5.61 19.14
N GLY A 553 15.61 -4.39 19.30
CA GLY A 553 15.12 -3.89 20.59
C GLY A 553 13.97 -4.74 21.13
N ARG A 554 13.01 -5.09 20.27
CA ARG A 554 11.88 -5.98 20.60
C ARG A 554 12.35 -7.39 20.97
N TRP A 555 13.34 -7.94 20.25
CA TRP A 555 13.89 -9.26 20.54
C TRP A 555 14.60 -9.33 21.89
N GLN A 556 15.37 -8.31 22.25
CA GLN A 556 16.03 -8.24 23.56
C GLN A 556 15.02 -8.23 24.70
N ARG A 557 13.94 -7.44 24.56
CA ARG A 557 12.86 -7.40 25.53
C ARG A 557 12.10 -8.73 25.62
N TYR A 558 11.79 -9.33 24.46
CA TYR A 558 11.17 -10.65 24.36
C TYR A 558 11.90 -11.72 25.18
N LEU A 559 13.24 -11.78 25.07
CA LEU A 559 14.04 -12.77 25.81
C LEU A 559 13.92 -12.60 27.33
N LEU A 560 13.99 -11.36 27.81
CA LEU A 560 13.85 -11.02 29.24
C LEU A 560 12.46 -11.41 29.78
N GLU A 561 11.40 -11.08 29.04
CA GLU A 561 10.03 -11.41 29.43
C GLU A 561 9.76 -12.91 29.38
N LYS A 562 10.30 -13.61 28.38
CA LYS A 562 10.18 -15.07 28.25
C LYS A 562 10.81 -15.78 29.44
N GLU A 563 12.01 -15.38 29.85
CA GLU A 563 12.67 -15.92 31.04
C GLU A 563 11.83 -15.71 32.31
N THR A 564 11.23 -14.52 32.45
CA THR A 564 10.36 -14.17 33.58
C THR A 564 9.09 -15.02 33.61
N LEU A 565 8.45 -15.26 32.46
CA LEU A 565 7.27 -16.12 32.35
C LEU A 565 7.59 -17.59 32.67
N ILE A 566 8.72 -18.10 32.18
CA ILE A 566 9.16 -19.48 32.46
C ILE A 566 9.48 -19.64 33.96
N ALA A 567 10.14 -18.65 34.56
CA ALA A 567 10.47 -18.67 35.99
C ALA A 567 9.20 -18.68 36.86
N SER A 568 8.25 -17.78 36.60
CA SER A 568 6.98 -17.71 37.35
C SER A 568 6.13 -18.97 37.20
N THR A 569 6.11 -19.58 36.00
CA THR A 569 5.40 -20.85 35.78
C THR A 569 6.02 -22.02 36.55
N ARG A 570 7.34 -22.03 36.73
CA ARG A 570 8.05 -23.05 37.54
C ARG A 570 7.85 -22.89 39.04
N GLU A 571 7.62 -21.67 39.52
CA GLU A 571 7.33 -21.42 40.94
C GLU A 571 5.90 -21.81 41.35
N LEU A 572 4.98 -21.87 40.38
CA LEU A 572 3.58 -22.27 40.57
C LEU A 572 3.33 -23.78 40.43
N ALA A 573 4.28 -24.54 39.87
CA ALA A 573 4.24 -25.99 39.66
C ALA A 573 5.01 -26.75 40.74
#